data_AF-A0A844TPP9-F1
#
_entry.id   AF-A0A844TPP9-F1
#
_cell.length_a   1.000
_cell.length_b   1.000
_cell.length_c   1.000
_cell.angle_alpha   90.00
_cell.angle_beta   90.00
_cell.angle_gamma   90.00
#
_symmetry.space_group_name_H-M   'P 1'
#
loop_
_entity.id
_entity.type
_entity.pdbx_description
1 polymer ?
#
loop_
_entity_poly.entity_id
_entity_poly.type
_entity_poly.pdbx_seq_one_letter_code
_entity_poly.pdbx_strand_id
1 'polypeptide(L)'
;MPSLTLSQATKVVLVVLAVYFPVALYLHYSYVPKPDPPKSANLTGPFRKIDPTAYQALVPKLEGLADFGSMPVRSTIVLLEDGKPLGPPHSPSKVANGSYSHWLGAGIIFSASDNSDPNSNGRSYSITWK
;
A
#
# COMPACT_ATOMS: atom_id res chain seq x y z
N MET A 1 36.88 -44.54 -5.64
CA MET A 1 35.61 -43.89 -6.05
C MET A 1 35.52 -43.96 -7.56
N PRO A 2 34.44 -44.46 -8.16
CA PRO A 2 34.33 -44.51 -9.62
C PRO A 2 34.26 -43.09 -10.19
N SER A 3 35.18 -42.74 -11.10
CA SER A 3 35.21 -41.47 -11.82
C SER A 3 34.47 -41.58 -13.15
N LEU A 4 33.64 -40.58 -13.48
CA LEU A 4 32.93 -40.51 -14.76
C LEU A 4 33.91 -40.43 -15.94
N THR A 5 33.66 -41.23 -16.98
CA THR A 5 34.34 -41.06 -18.27
C THR A 5 33.84 -39.81 -18.98
N LEU A 6 34.65 -39.24 -19.89
CA LEU A 6 34.28 -38.05 -20.67
C LEU A 6 32.93 -38.23 -21.40
N SER A 7 32.66 -39.41 -21.96
CA SER A 7 31.39 -39.72 -22.65
C SER A 7 30.19 -39.73 -21.68
N GLN A 8 30.37 -40.29 -20.48
CA GLN A 8 29.32 -40.27 -19.46
C GLN A 8 29.07 -38.85 -18.95
N ALA A 9 30.13 -38.06 -18.76
CA ALA A 9 30.01 -36.65 -18.40
C ALA A 9 29.26 -35.84 -19.47
N THR A 10 29.57 -36.03 -20.76
CA THR A 10 28.86 -35.36 -21.86
C THR A 10 27.38 -35.72 -21.89
N LYS A 11 27.01 -36.99 -21.69
CA LYS A 11 25.60 -37.40 -21.64
C LYS A 11 24.86 -36.76 -20.46
N VAL A 12 25.48 -36.70 -19.29
CA VAL A 12 24.91 -36.04 -18.12
C VAL A 12 24.67 -34.55 -18.40
N VAL A 13 25.65 -33.85 -18.97
CA VAL A 13 25.49 -32.43 -19.33
C VAL A 13 24.36 -32.22 -20.32
N LEU A 14 24.25 -33.05 -21.37
CA LEU A 14 23.16 -32.94 -22.34
C LEU A 14 21.79 -33.16 -21.69
N VAL A 15 21.66 -34.12 -20.79
CA VAL A 15 20.41 -34.35 -20.04
C VAL A 15 20.09 -33.15 -19.14
N VAL A 16 21.07 -32.62 -18.42
CA VAL A 16 20.88 -31.44 -17.56
C VAL A 16 20.40 -30.25 -18.38
N LEU A 17 21.02 -29.97 -19.53
CA LEU A 17 20.61 -28.87 -20.40
C LEU A 17 19.22 -29.12 -21.01
N ALA A 18 18.93 -30.35 -21.45
CA ALA A 18 17.64 -30.73 -22.02
C ALA A 18 16.49 -30.64 -21.01
N VAL A 19 16.78 -30.72 -19.70
CA VAL A 19 15.80 -30.45 -18.63
C VAL A 19 15.77 -28.97 -18.26
N TYR A 20 16.93 -28.33 -18.14
CA TYR A 20 17.05 -26.94 -17.71
C TYR A 20 16.33 -25.98 -18.65
N PHE A 21 16.56 -26.08 -19.96
CA PHE A 21 15.98 -25.11 -20.91
C PHE A 21 14.44 -25.16 -20.98
N PRO A 22 13.77 -26.32 -21.07
CA PRO A 22 12.32 -26.37 -21.03
C PRO A 22 11.73 -25.84 -19.71
N VAL A 23 12.36 -26.14 -18.57
CA VAL A 23 11.90 -25.63 -17.27
C VAL A 23 12.10 -24.13 -17.18
N ALA A 24 13.25 -23.61 -17.60
CA ALA A 24 13.52 -22.18 -17.63
C ALA A 24 12.56 -21.43 -18.57
N LEU A 25 12.27 -21.97 -19.76
CA LEU A 25 11.29 -21.42 -20.69
C LEU A 25 9.89 -21.46 -20.08
N TYR A 26 9.48 -22.58 -19.49
CA TYR A 26 8.18 -22.71 -18.83
C TYR A 26 8.03 -21.65 -17.73
N LEU A 27 9.03 -21.47 -16.87
CA LEU A 27 9.02 -20.44 -15.83
C LEU A 27 9.02 -19.03 -16.41
N HIS A 28 9.79 -18.76 -17.46
CA HIS A 28 9.81 -17.44 -18.12
C HIS A 28 8.44 -17.07 -18.71
N TYR A 29 7.76 -18.02 -19.35
CA TYR A 29 6.44 -17.79 -19.96
C TYR A 29 5.27 -17.85 -18.97
N SER A 30 5.39 -18.58 -17.86
CA SER A 30 4.33 -18.69 -16.85
C SER A 30 4.43 -17.66 -15.73
N TYR A 31 5.55 -16.93 -15.63
CA TYR A 31 5.75 -15.92 -14.61
C TYR A 31 4.81 -14.73 -14.83
N VAL A 32 3.88 -14.53 -13.88
CA VAL A 32 3.10 -13.30 -13.75
C VAL A 32 3.79 -12.44 -12.68
N PRO A 33 4.34 -11.26 -13.02
CA PRO A 33 4.88 -10.34 -12.04
C PRO A 33 3.81 -10.02 -11.00
N LYS A 34 4.09 -10.29 -9.72
CA LYS A 34 3.24 -9.76 -8.64
C LYS A 34 3.46 -8.25 -8.61
N PRO A 35 2.40 -7.43 -8.66
CA PRO A 35 2.54 -6.01 -8.42
C PRO A 35 3.25 -5.79 -7.10
N ASP A 36 4.11 -4.77 -7.04
CA ASP A 36 4.68 -4.36 -5.76
C ASP A 36 3.53 -4.05 -4.80
N PRO A 37 3.64 -4.46 -3.52
CA PRO A 37 2.65 -4.11 -2.53
C PRO A 37 2.55 -2.57 -2.46
N PRO A 38 1.35 -2.02 -2.24
CA PRO A 38 1.22 -0.58 -2.06
C PRO A 38 2.11 -0.15 -0.89
N LYS A 39 2.76 1.00 -1.04
CA LYS A 39 3.52 1.61 0.04
C LYS A 39 2.58 1.92 1.18
N SER A 40 3.04 1.77 2.41
CA SER A 40 2.23 2.01 3.60
C SER A 40 2.99 2.79 4.67
N ALA A 41 2.24 3.53 5.49
CA ALA A 41 2.77 4.24 6.65
C ALA A 41 1.73 4.28 7.76
N ASN A 42 2.18 4.10 9.00
CA ASN A 42 1.32 4.28 10.16
C ASN A 42 1.16 5.77 10.45
N LEU A 43 -0.06 6.18 10.80
CA LEU A 43 -0.36 7.49 11.33
C LEU A 43 -0.22 7.43 12.84
N THR A 44 0.64 8.26 13.41
CA THR A 44 0.86 8.31 14.86
C THR A 44 0.26 9.59 15.41
N GLY A 45 -0.59 9.45 16.42
CA GLY A 45 -1.17 10.57 17.14
C GLY A 45 -0.18 11.26 18.11
N PRO A 46 -0.65 12.29 18.85
CA PRO A 46 -2.04 12.73 18.87
C PRO A 46 -2.44 13.47 17.60
N PHE A 47 -3.60 13.09 17.04
CA PHE A 47 -4.24 13.76 15.93
C PHE A 47 -4.92 15.04 16.42
N ARG A 48 -4.69 16.14 15.72
CA ARG A 48 -5.27 17.43 16.10
C ARG A 48 -6.77 17.40 15.85
N LYS A 49 -7.58 17.59 16.89
CA LYS A 49 -9.03 17.71 16.75
C LYS A 49 -9.39 19.02 16.03
N ILE A 50 -10.15 18.93 14.95
CA ILE A 50 -10.63 20.07 14.15
C ILE A 50 -12.10 20.33 14.46
N ASP A 51 -12.89 19.25 14.50
CA ASP A 51 -14.33 19.26 14.76
C ASP A 51 -14.69 18.14 15.75
N PRO A 52 -15.96 18.05 16.22
CA PRO A 52 -16.38 16.96 17.10
C PRO A 52 -16.07 15.55 16.55
N THR A 53 -16.13 15.38 15.23
CA THR A 53 -15.90 14.11 14.53
C THR A 53 -14.64 14.11 13.66
N ALA A 54 -13.97 15.25 13.46
CA ALA A 54 -12.86 15.36 12.51
C ALA A 54 -11.52 15.62 13.21
N TYR A 55 -10.52 14.88 12.76
CA TYR A 55 -9.16 14.90 13.27
C TYR A 55 -8.17 15.05 12.12
N GLN A 56 -7.08 15.77 12.38
CA GLN A 56 -6.06 16.08 11.40
C GLN A 56 -4.77 15.31 11.72
N ALA A 57 -4.24 14.64 10.69
CA ALA A 57 -2.95 14.00 10.67
C ALA A 57 -2.04 14.69 9.64
N LEU A 58 -0.84 15.09 10.07
CA LEU A 58 0.16 15.68 9.18
C LEU A 58 0.95 14.59 8.48
N VAL A 59 1.00 14.67 7.15
CA VAL A 59 1.70 13.71 6.29
C VAL A 59 2.60 14.43 5.27
N PRO A 60 3.61 15.21 5.72
CA PRO A 60 4.40 16.09 4.84
C PRO A 60 5.07 15.36 3.68
N LYS A 61 5.44 14.07 3.89
CA LYS A 61 6.03 13.22 2.84
C LYS A 61 5.07 12.90 1.68
N LEU A 62 3.77 13.10 1.86
CA LEU A 62 2.72 12.75 0.90
C LEU A 62 1.91 13.96 0.39
N GLU A 63 2.31 15.19 0.73
CA GLU A 63 1.74 16.42 0.16
C GLU A 63 1.76 16.42 -1.38
N GLY A 64 2.79 15.79 -1.96
CA GLY A 64 2.93 15.54 -3.39
C GLY A 64 1.83 14.65 -4.00
N LEU A 65 0.97 14.03 -3.19
CA LEU A 65 -0.21 13.28 -3.63
C LEU A 65 -1.54 13.94 -3.27
N ALA A 66 -1.56 15.00 -2.45
CA ALA A 66 -2.78 15.59 -1.94
C ALA A 66 -3.69 16.24 -3.00
N ASP A 67 -4.98 16.33 -2.73
CA ASP A 67 -5.91 17.12 -3.54
C ASP A 67 -5.56 18.62 -3.45
N PHE A 68 -5.90 19.36 -4.50
CA PHE A 68 -5.73 20.80 -4.57
C PHE A 68 -6.72 21.41 -5.56
N GLY A 69 -6.84 22.74 -5.57
CA GLY A 69 -7.95 23.44 -6.24
C GLY A 69 -8.26 22.99 -7.67
N SER A 70 -7.26 22.76 -8.52
CA SER A 70 -7.48 22.31 -9.90
C SER A 70 -7.57 20.78 -10.07
N MET A 71 -7.24 19.99 -9.04
CA MET A 71 -7.35 18.52 -9.04
C MET A 71 -7.91 18.06 -7.68
N PRO A 72 -9.23 18.17 -7.44
CA PRO A 72 -9.86 17.92 -6.14
C PRO A 72 -10.03 16.42 -5.80
N VAL A 73 -9.66 15.52 -6.72
CA VAL A 73 -9.79 14.06 -6.59
C VAL A 73 -8.51 13.35 -7.08
N ARG A 74 -7.35 14.00 -6.93
CA ARG A 74 -6.05 13.48 -7.40
C ARG A 74 -5.48 12.45 -6.43
N SER A 75 -5.77 12.59 -5.15
CA SER A 75 -5.14 11.81 -4.10
C SER A 75 -5.47 10.33 -4.23
N THR A 76 -4.43 9.50 -4.30
CA THR A 76 -4.54 8.04 -4.41
C THR A 76 -4.39 7.32 -3.08
N ILE A 77 -4.27 8.07 -1.98
CA ILE A 77 -4.10 7.47 -0.66
C ILE A 77 -5.37 6.73 -0.24
N VAL A 78 -5.20 5.65 0.50
CA VAL A 78 -6.28 4.95 1.19
C VAL A 78 -5.98 4.98 2.67
N LEU A 79 -6.84 5.63 3.44
CA LEU A 79 -6.80 5.61 4.90
C LEU A 79 -7.40 4.30 5.43
N LEU A 80 -6.75 3.71 6.43
CA LEU A 80 -7.19 2.48 7.08
C LEU A 80 -7.35 2.68 8.59
N GLU A 81 -8.37 2.07 9.14
CA GLU A 81 -8.62 1.89 10.56
C GLU A 81 -8.58 0.37 10.86
N ASP A 82 -7.64 -0.07 11.70
CA ASP A 82 -7.39 -1.48 11.99
C ASP A 82 -7.25 -2.35 10.74
N GLY A 83 -6.56 -1.80 9.74
CA GLY A 83 -6.34 -2.45 8.44
C GLY A 83 -7.56 -2.49 7.51
N LYS A 84 -8.70 -1.90 7.90
CA LYS A 84 -9.89 -1.77 7.06
C LYS A 84 -9.94 -0.39 6.42
N PRO A 85 -10.26 -0.28 5.12
CA PRO A 85 -10.33 1.02 4.47
C PRO A 85 -11.46 1.87 5.07
N LEU A 86 -11.12 3.11 5.40
CA LEU A 86 -12.05 4.17 5.72
C LEU A 86 -12.56 4.83 4.43
N GLY A 87 -13.73 5.46 4.49
CA GLY A 87 -14.29 6.19 3.37
C GLY A 87 -15.67 6.80 3.67
N PRO A 88 -16.20 7.63 2.75
CA PRO A 88 -15.65 7.97 1.43
C PRO A 88 -14.36 8.84 1.48
N PRO A 89 -13.45 8.69 0.49
CA PRO A 89 -12.33 9.62 0.28
C PRO A 89 -12.82 10.95 -0.32
N HIS A 90 -11.91 11.93 -0.38
CA HIS A 90 -12.16 13.26 -0.98
C HIS A 90 -13.39 13.96 -0.40
N SER A 91 -13.66 13.79 0.88
CA SER A 91 -14.82 14.43 1.52
C SER A 91 -14.72 15.95 1.37
N PRO A 92 -15.67 16.62 0.69
CA PRO A 92 -15.56 18.04 0.36
C PRO A 92 -15.85 18.95 1.56
N SER A 93 -16.34 18.40 2.67
CA SER A 93 -16.79 19.18 3.82
C SER A 93 -16.61 18.43 5.14
N LYS A 94 -17.69 18.31 5.93
CA LYS A 94 -17.66 17.73 7.27
C LYS A 94 -17.31 16.26 7.22
N VAL A 95 -16.24 15.92 7.93
CA VAL A 95 -15.71 14.57 7.96
C VAL A 95 -16.32 13.79 9.13
N ALA A 96 -17.01 12.71 8.81
CA ALA A 96 -17.73 11.85 9.75
C ALA A 96 -17.85 10.41 9.21
N ASN A 97 -18.17 9.46 10.08
CA ASN A 97 -18.47 8.05 9.76
C ASN A 97 -17.40 7.39 8.87
N GLY A 98 -16.13 7.61 9.19
CA GLY A 98 -15.02 7.07 8.42
C GLY A 98 -14.66 7.83 7.13
N SER A 99 -15.35 8.90 6.76
CA SER A 99 -14.90 9.72 5.63
C SER A 99 -13.55 10.38 5.91
N TYR A 100 -12.87 10.80 4.85
CA TYR A 100 -11.65 11.59 4.95
C TYR A 100 -11.40 12.45 3.71
N SER A 101 -10.55 13.45 3.87
CA SER A 101 -10.01 14.29 2.80
C SER A 101 -8.51 14.45 2.96
N HIS A 102 -7.79 14.60 1.85
CA HIS A 102 -6.35 14.80 1.85
C HIS A 102 -6.05 16.02 0.99
N TRP A 103 -5.75 17.16 1.63
CA TRP A 103 -5.60 18.44 0.95
C TRP A 103 -4.20 19.00 1.13
N LEU A 104 -3.66 19.56 0.05
CA LEU A 104 -2.35 20.20 0.03
C LEU A 104 -2.29 21.31 1.08
N GLY A 105 -1.32 21.24 1.99
CA GLY A 105 -1.12 22.16 3.10
C GLY A 105 -1.97 21.90 4.34
N ALA A 106 -2.96 21.00 4.28
CA ALA A 106 -3.80 20.59 5.40
C ALA A 106 -3.50 19.17 5.90
N GLY A 107 -2.83 18.33 5.10
CA GLY A 107 -2.66 16.92 5.41
C GLY A 107 -3.99 16.16 5.30
N ILE A 108 -4.16 15.13 6.13
CA ILE A 108 -5.34 14.27 6.11
C ILE A 108 -6.30 14.72 7.21
N ILE A 109 -7.53 15.04 6.84
CA ILE A 109 -8.64 15.30 7.76
C ILE A 109 -9.56 14.08 7.68
N PHE A 110 -9.75 13.38 8.79
CA PHE A 110 -10.50 12.13 8.83
C PHE A 110 -11.39 12.02 10.06
N SER A 111 -12.33 11.08 10.01
CA SER A 111 -13.10 10.61 11.16
C SER A 111 -12.84 9.13 11.38
N ALA A 112 -12.89 8.68 12.64
CA ALA A 112 -13.06 7.27 12.93
C ALA A 112 -14.36 6.73 12.32
N SER A 113 -14.44 5.42 12.08
CA SER A 113 -15.61 4.78 11.43
C SER A 113 -16.92 4.99 12.20
N ASP A 114 -16.85 5.11 13.52
CA ASP A 114 -17.95 5.35 14.46
C ASP A 114 -17.93 6.75 15.10
N ASN A 115 -17.12 7.68 14.57
CA ASN A 115 -16.86 9.02 15.10
C ASN A 115 -16.23 9.07 16.51
N SER A 116 -15.75 7.95 17.04
CA SER A 116 -14.98 7.95 18.27
C SER A 116 -13.68 8.75 18.13
N ASP A 117 -13.11 9.19 19.24
CA ASP A 117 -11.83 9.91 19.23
C ASP A 117 -10.69 8.95 18.86
N PRO A 118 -10.00 9.12 17.72
CA PRO A 118 -8.92 8.26 17.27
C PRO A 118 -7.68 8.32 18.18
N ASN A 119 -7.61 9.27 19.11
CA ASN A 119 -6.55 9.34 20.11
C ASN A 119 -6.79 8.45 21.33
N SER A 120 -8.04 8.02 21.56
CA SER A 120 -8.42 7.28 22.77
C SER A 120 -9.23 6.01 22.50
N ASN A 121 -9.67 5.77 21.27
CA ASN A 121 -10.49 4.60 20.91
C ASN A 121 -9.70 3.28 20.80
N GLY A 122 -8.36 3.33 20.95
CA GLY A 122 -7.49 2.16 20.94
C GLY A 122 -7.26 1.54 19.56
N ARG A 123 -7.66 2.22 18.47
CA ARG A 123 -7.51 1.73 17.09
C ARG A 123 -6.21 2.19 16.46
N SER A 124 -5.77 1.44 15.46
CA SER A 124 -4.60 1.76 14.65
C SER A 124 -5.01 2.44 13.36
N TYR A 125 -4.30 3.51 12.99
CA TYR A 125 -4.54 4.25 11.76
C TYR A 125 -3.32 4.16 10.86
N SER A 126 -3.54 3.83 9.59
CA SER A 126 -2.48 3.76 8.59
C SER A 126 -2.96 4.24 7.24
N ILE A 127 -2.04 4.52 6.35
CA ILE A 127 -2.32 4.93 4.98
C ILE A 127 -1.56 4.03 4.01
N THR A 128 -2.15 3.80 2.86
CA THR A 128 -1.50 3.13 1.72
C THR A 128 -1.58 3.97 0.47
N TRP A 129 -0.58 3.88 -0.41
CA TRP A 129 -0.54 4.58 -1.68
C TRP A 129 0.27 3.79 -2.72
N LYS A 130 0.13 4.16 -3.99
CA LYS A 130 0.91 3.62 -5.10
C LYS A 130 2.13 4.50 -5.37
#